data_AF-D4C7S7-F1
#
_entry.id   AF-D4C7S7-F1
#
_cell.length_a   1.000
_cell.length_b   1.000
_cell.length_c   1.000
_cell.angle_alpha   90.00
_cell.angle_beta   90.00
_cell.angle_gamma   90.00
#
_symmetry.space_group_name_H-M   'P 1'
#
loop_
_entity.id
_entity.type
_entity.pdbx_description
1 polymer ?
#
loop_
_entity_poly.entity_id
_entity_poly.type
_entity_poly.pdbx_seq_one_letter_code
_entity_poly.pdbx_strand_id
1 'polypeptide(L)'
;MKICVFAAGMALILVGCRSQTDGLEPSLPSGTEAASEISDSDHLPERLPETTSESELPETADADKSEASDVNFSDRENSEERALSFADLRGLEFTFSSGAGAWSTSLVIRPDGSFSGEYLDSDMGDFGDTYPNGTVYQSEFSGQLTEPERIDAYTYSTEIAAIDYEKEPGTEEILDGVRRLYTSAGGLEEPGRILIRLPGTPLEELSQEFRGWIGYFDPSGTSETALPFFALENENHQYGFRSYDLIERMDTLISDTAKQGAQLEEKLRTDASLDQAELNETSMNLYSLWDFALNQLWDALGKVKTESEMEQLTVRQREWIKEKEEAVRAAGAEYEGGTMKPLAANTEAAELTQKRVYELMEELKSR
;
A
#
# COMPACT_ATOMS: atom_id res chain seq x y z
N MET A 1 -12.27 21.46 -14.22
CA MET A 1 -12.63 20.61 -13.07
C MET A 1 -11.37 19.83 -12.72
N LYS A 2 -10.75 20.11 -11.56
CA LYS A 2 -9.46 19.57 -11.16
C LYS A 2 -9.57 18.04 -11.11
N ILE A 3 -8.70 17.35 -11.83
CA ILE A 3 -8.43 15.95 -11.54
C ILE A 3 -7.80 15.96 -10.15
N CYS A 4 -8.55 15.47 -9.17
CA CYS A 4 -7.96 15.15 -7.90
C CYS A 4 -7.05 13.95 -8.17
N VAL A 5 -5.76 14.22 -8.34
CA VAL A 5 -4.74 13.28 -7.93
C VAL A 5 -4.83 13.28 -6.41
N PHE A 6 -5.77 12.52 -5.87
CA PHE A 6 -5.58 11.99 -4.53
C PHE A 6 -4.66 10.81 -4.75
N ALA A 7 -3.39 10.97 -4.36
CA ALA A 7 -2.66 9.84 -3.80
C ALA A 7 -3.64 9.13 -2.86
N ALA A 8 -3.99 7.90 -3.21
CA ALA A 8 -4.95 7.12 -2.46
C ALA A 8 -4.32 6.83 -1.09
N GLY A 9 -4.54 7.75 -0.15
CA GLY A 9 -4.47 7.43 1.26
C GLY A 9 -5.39 6.24 1.47
N MET A 10 -4.77 5.14 1.88
CA MET A 10 -5.39 3.88 2.27
C MET A 10 -6.58 4.16 3.20
N ALA A 11 -7.79 4.18 2.66
CA ALA A 11 -9.00 4.28 3.47
C ALA A 11 -9.26 2.90 4.07
N LEU A 12 -8.81 2.69 5.30
CA LEU A 12 -9.28 1.61 6.16
C LEU A 12 -10.80 1.74 6.29
N ILE A 13 -11.54 0.89 5.58
CA ILE A 13 -12.98 0.71 5.81
C ILE A 13 -13.13 -0.07 7.12
N LEU A 14 -13.18 0.64 8.24
CA LEU A 14 -13.64 0.07 9.50
C LEU A 14 -15.17 -0.01 9.46
N VAL A 15 -15.67 -1.23 9.29
CA VAL A 15 -17.09 -1.58 9.48
C VAL A 15 -17.46 -1.35 10.95
N GLY A 16 -18.01 -0.18 11.24
CA GLY A 16 -18.60 0.14 12.53
C GLY A 16 -19.97 -0.52 12.66
N CYS A 17 -20.07 -1.60 13.44
CA CYS A 17 -21.34 -2.12 13.93
C CYS A 17 -22.01 -1.07 14.85
N ARG A 18 -22.95 -0.29 14.30
CA ARG A 18 -23.95 0.47 15.07
C ARG A 18 -25.17 -0.41 15.29
N SER A 19 -25.42 -0.81 16.53
CA SER A 19 -26.74 -1.29 16.95
C SER A 19 -27.64 -0.08 17.22
N GLN A 20 -28.62 0.12 16.34
CA GLN A 20 -29.75 1.02 16.53
C GLN A 20 -30.86 0.24 17.24
N THR A 21 -31.38 0.75 18.36
CA THR A 21 -32.68 0.34 18.89
C THR A 21 -33.65 1.52 18.82
N ASP A 22 -34.57 1.48 17.86
CA ASP A 22 -35.88 2.16 17.94
C ASP A 22 -36.72 1.46 19.04
N GLY A 23 -37.64 2.08 19.78
CA GLY A 23 -38.21 3.43 19.78
C GLY A 23 -39.41 3.48 20.75
N LEU A 24 -40.10 4.64 20.77
CA LEU A 24 -41.40 4.99 21.37
C LEU A 24 -41.39 5.90 22.63
N GLU A 25 -41.49 7.21 22.36
CA GLU A 25 -42.11 8.29 23.16
C GLU A 25 -43.66 8.17 23.23
N PRO A 26 -44.45 9.07 23.87
CA PRO A 26 -44.15 10.21 24.79
C PRO A 26 -45.10 10.33 26.03
N SER A 27 -44.76 11.19 27.02
CA SER A 27 -45.69 12.20 27.59
C SER A 27 -45.05 13.07 28.70
N LEU A 28 -45.19 14.39 28.59
CA LEU A 28 -44.79 15.46 29.55
C LEU A 28 -45.90 15.71 30.64
N PRO A 29 -45.84 16.78 31.48
CA PRO A 29 -45.25 16.81 32.82
C PRO A 29 -46.27 17.24 33.92
N SER A 30 -45.99 17.05 35.21
CA SER A 30 -46.56 17.90 36.28
C SER A 30 -45.99 17.58 37.67
N GLY A 31 -45.78 18.62 38.49
CA GLY A 31 -46.25 18.58 39.88
C GLY A 31 -45.21 18.44 40.99
N THR A 32 -44.98 19.58 41.64
CA THR A 32 -44.31 19.91 42.91
C THR A 32 -44.61 19.01 44.14
N GLU A 33 -43.69 19.08 45.10
CA GLU A 33 -43.79 18.97 46.58
C GLU A 33 -43.29 17.70 47.31
N ALA A 34 -42.19 17.93 48.04
CA ALA A 34 -41.98 17.72 49.48
C ALA A 34 -41.84 16.31 50.13
N ALA A 35 -40.70 16.22 50.85
CA ALA A 35 -40.50 15.66 52.19
C ALA A 35 -40.21 14.15 52.42
N SER A 36 -38.99 13.96 52.96
CA SER A 36 -38.64 13.23 54.19
C SER A 36 -38.41 11.71 54.22
N GLU A 37 -37.31 11.38 54.92
CA GLU A 37 -37.00 10.19 55.76
C GLU A 37 -36.29 8.95 55.15
N ILE A 38 -34.96 8.95 55.34
CA ILE A 38 -34.10 7.98 56.07
C ILE A 38 -34.62 6.54 56.26
N SER A 39 -33.82 5.56 55.83
CA SER A 39 -33.31 4.40 56.62
C SER A 39 -32.52 3.46 55.68
N ASP A 40 -31.19 3.48 55.75
CA ASP A 40 -30.34 2.44 56.36
C ASP A 40 -30.62 0.99 55.91
N SER A 41 -29.69 0.41 55.13
CA SER A 41 -28.71 -0.57 55.63
C SER A 41 -28.24 -1.56 54.54
N ASP A 42 -26.92 -1.65 54.46
CA ASP A 42 -26.08 -2.84 54.34
C ASP A 42 -26.12 -3.83 53.15
N HIS A 43 -24.87 -4.14 52.77
CA HIS A 43 -24.34 -5.46 52.39
C HIS A 43 -24.30 -5.86 50.91
N LEU A 44 -23.11 -5.65 50.32
CA LEU A 44 -22.42 -6.63 49.44
C LEU A 44 -22.36 -7.99 50.18
N PRO A 45 -22.38 -9.17 49.52
CA PRO A 45 -21.48 -9.58 48.43
C PRO A 45 -22.29 -10.32 47.32
N GLU A 46 -21.79 -10.98 46.28
CA GLU A 46 -20.76 -12.01 46.19
C GLU A 46 -20.67 -12.47 44.72
N ARG A 47 -19.57 -13.16 44.39
CA ARG A 47 -19.11 -13.52 43.06
C ARG A 47 -19.65 -14.91 42.60
N LEU A 48 -19.60 -15.14 41.29
CA LEU A 48 -19.59 -16.41 40.51
C LEU A 48 -20.96 -16.91 39.98
N PRO A 49 -21.02 -17.60 38.80
CA PRO A 49 -19.95 -18.41 38.23
C PRO A 49 -19.65 -18.25 36.73
N GLU A 50 -18.43 -18.67 36.39
CA GLU A 50 -18.04 -19.16 35.08
C GLU A 50 -18.81 -20.44 34.75
N THR A 51 -19.41 -20.52 33.57
CA THR A 51 -19.53 -21.79 32.83
C THR A 51 -19.32 -21.53 31.34
N THR A 52 -18.32 -22.19 30.82
CA THR A 52 -17.93 -22.37 29.43
C THR A 52 -19.03 -22.99 28.57
N SER A 53 -19.14 -22.53 27.32
CA SER A 53 -19.50 -23.38 26.18
C SER A 53 -18.99 -22.69 24.92
N GLU A 54 -18.02 -23.35 24.30
CA GLU A 54 -17.36 -23.01 23.05
C GLU A 54 -18.33 -23.01 21.87
N SER A 55 -18.18 -22.02 21.00
CA SER A 55 -18.51 -22.15 19.59
C SER A 55 -17.35 -21.54 18.80
N GLU A 56 -16.49 -22.43 18.31
CA GLU A 56 -15.30 -22.15 17.51
C GLU A 56 -15.68 -21.36 16.25
N LEU A 57 -15.09 -20.16 16.12
CA LEU A 57 -14.85 -19.48 14.85
C LEU A 57 -13.38 -19.71 14.52
N PRO A 58 -13.02 -20.00 13.25
CA PRO A 58 -11.69 -20.47 12.93
C PRO A 58 -10.65 -19.38 13.18
N GLU A 59 -9.66 -19.71 14.00
CA GLU A 59 -8.41 -18.97 14.15
C GLU A 59 -7.70 -18.93 12.79
N THR A 60 -7.60 -17.76 12.18
CA THR A 60 -6.59 -17.49 11.16
C THR A 60 -5.25 -17.25 11.87
N ALA A 61 -4.63 -18.34 12.30
CA ALA A 61 -3.22 -18.37 12.60
C ALA A 61 -2.50 -18.79 11.31
N ASP A 62 -2.02 -17.82 10.56
CA ASP A 62 -0.69 -17.96 9.97
C ASP A 62 -0.09 -16.56 9.85
N ALA A 63 1.03 -16.38 10.54
CA ALA A 63 1.91 -15.26 10.33
C ALA A 63 2.45 -15.43 8.92
N ASP A 64 1.99 -14.57 8.01
CA ASP A 64 2.48 -14.52 6.64
C ASP A 64 3.97 -14.16 6.67
N LYS A 65 4.77 -15.22 6.67
CA LYS A 65 6.18 -15.17 6.36
C LYS A 65 6.20 -15.01 4.84
N SER A 66 6.04 -13.77 4.37
CA SER A 66 6.16 -13.46 2.96
C SER A 66 7.53 -13.96 2.51
N GLU A 67 7.54 -15.09 1.81
CA GLU A 67 8.74 -15.61 1.18
C GLU A 67 9.27 -14.50 0.30
N ALA A 68 10.52 -14.09 0.56
CA ALA A 68 11.24 -13.23 -0.34
C ALA A 68 11.15 -13.87 -1.73
N SER A 69 10.59 -13.15 -2.70
CA SER A 69 10.69 -13.56 -4.09
C SER A 69 12.17 -13.60 -4.44
N ASP A 70 12.71 -14.81 -4.54
CA ASP A 70 14.08 -15.09 -4.97
C ASP A 70 14.22 -14.70 -6.44
N VAL A 71 14.46 -13.42 -6.69
CA VAL A 71 14.75 -12.92 -8.03
C VAL A 71 16.20 -13.24 -8.36
N ASN A 72 16.39 -14.13 -9.32
CA ASN A 72 17.70 -14.57 -9.74
C ASN A 72 18.34 -13.55 -10.69
N PHE A 73 19.14 -12.63 -10.17
CA PHE A 73 19.93 -11.66 -10.95
C PHE A 73 21.19 -12.29 -11.61
N SER A 74 21.25 -13.62 -11.74
CA SER A 74 22.46 -14.37 -12.16
C SER A 74 22.89 -14.17 -13.61
N ASP A 75 22.11 -13.53 -14.47
CA ASP A 75 22.43 -13.41 -15.91
C ASP A 75 23.41 -12.25 -16.23
N ARG A 76 24.25 -11.82 -15.28
CA ARG A 76 25.32 -10.83 -15.51
C ARG A 76 26.75 -11.39 -15.45
N GLU A 77 26.93 -12.70 -15.62
CA GLU A 77 28.26 -13.30 -15.84
C GLU A 77 28.81 -13.01 -17.27
N ASN A 78 28.88 -11.73 -17.70
CA ASN A 78 29.85 -11.29 -18.72
C ASN A 78 29.92 -9.75 -18.92
N SER A 79 30.20 -8.93 -17.89
CA SER A 79 30.44 -7.50 -18.13
C SER A 79 31.50 -6.87 -17.21
N GLU A 80 32.77 -7.23 -17.41
CA GLU A 80 33.88 -6.59 -16.67
C GLU A 80 34.18 -5.13 -17.11
N GLU A 81 33.41 -4.48 -17.99
CA GLU A 81 33.74 -3.13 -18.50
C GLU A 81 32.60 -2.10 -18.57
N ARG A 82 31.34 -2.42 -18.24
CA ARG A 82 30.27 -1.41 -18.25
C ARG A 82 30.15 -0.75 -16.87
N ALA A 83 30.43 0.55 -16.80
CA ALA A 83 30.16 1.35 -15.61
C ALA A 83 28.64 1.41 -15.32
N LEU A 84 28.28 1.42 -14.03
CA LEU A 84 26.90 1.62 -13.59
C LEU A 84 26.37 2.95 -14.12
N SER A 85 25.12 2.93 -14.60
CA SER A 85 24.32 4.11 -14.88
C SER A 85 22.98 4.00 -14.15
N PHE A 86 22.31 5.12 -13.89
CA PHE A 86 20.98 5.07 -13.26
C PHE A 86 19.92 4.36 -14.14
N ALA A 87 20.17 4.24 -15.45
CA ALA A 87 19.34 3.41 -16.33
C ALA A 87 19.31 1.93 -15.91
N ASP A 88 20.35 1.44 -15.23
CA ASP A 88 20.43 0.07 -14.73
C ASP A 88 19.54 -0.14 -13.48
N LEU A 89 19.08 0.95 -12.84
CA LEU A 89 18.14 0.94 -11.70
C LEU A 89 16.67 1.14 -12.14
N ARG A 90 16.43 1.34 -13.44
CA ARG A 90 15.09 1.61 -13.96
C ARG A 90 14.14 0.44 -13.67
N GLY A 91 12.98 0.76 -13.09
CA GLY A 91 11.97 -0.21 -12.72
C GLY A 91 12.19 -0.86 -11.35
N LEU A 92 13.22 -0.41 -10.61
CA LEU A 92 13.43 -0.80 -9.23
C LEU A 92 12.81 0.24 -8.28
N GLU A 93 12.13 -0.25 -7.25
CA GLU A 93 11.69 0.52 -6.10
C GLU A 93 12.56 0.15 -4.90
N PHE A 94 13.14 1.15 -4.26
CA PHE A 94 14.02 1.00 -3.10
C PHE A 94 13.22 1.32 -1.84
N THR A 95 13.12 0.35 -0.94
CA THR A 95 12.36 0.51 0.31
C THR A 95 13.29 0.39 1.52
N PHE A 96 13.13 1.34 2.43
CA PHE A 96 13.72 1.36 3.77
C PHE A 96 12.62 1.18 4.80
N SER A 97 12.69 0.10 5.56
CA SER A 97 11.81 -0.19 6.69
C SER A 97 12.47 -1.18 7.63
N SER A 98 12.01 -1.28 8.88
CA SER A 98 12.48 -2.29 9.83
C SER A 98 11.84 -3.67 9.64
N GLY A 99 10.91 -3.82 8.69
CA GLY A 99 10.06 -5.01 8.57
C GLY A 99 9.08 -5.22 9.74
N ALA A 100 9.15 -4.38 10.78
CA ALA A 100 8.26 -4.34 11.93
C ALA A 100 7.77 -2.91 12.14
N GLY A 101 6.45 -2.72 12.25
CA GLY A 101 5.81 -1.41 12.32
C GLY A 101 5.13 -0.99 11.01
N ALA A 102 4.32 0.06 11.07
CA ALA A 102 3.54 0.57 9.93
C ALA A 102 4.24 1.76 9.25
N TRP A 103 5.57 1.67 9.08
CA TRP A 103 6.36 2.72 8.47
C TRP A 103 7.27 2.22 7.35
N SER A 104 7.49 3.07 6.36
CA SER A 104 8.46 2.83 5.28
C SER A 104 8.78 4.12 4.55
N THR A 105 10.01 4.21 4.03
CA THR A 105 10.35 5.11 2.93
C THR A 105 10.54 4.29 1.67
N SER A 106 9.90 4.69 0.57
CA SER A 106 10.09 4.07 -0.74
C SER A 106 10.49 5.12 -1.78
N LEU A 107 11.42 4.81 -2.66
CA LEU A 107 11.84 5.71 -3.74
C LEU A 107 12.17 4.95 -5.03
N VAL A 108 12.06 5.67 -6.15
CA VAL A 108 12.49 5.21 -7.47
C VAL A 108 13.51 6.17 -8.06
N ILE A 109 14.49 5.63 -8.80
CA ILE A 109 15.53 6.41 -9.46
C ILE A 109 15.34 6.29 -10.97
N ARG A 110 15.24 7.43 -11.66
CA ARG A 110 15.09 7.52 -13.11
C ARG A 110 16.45 7.48 -13.81
N PRO A 111 16.50 7.18 -15.12
CA PRO A 111 17.76 7.06 -15.86
C PRO A 111 18.65 8.31 -15.87
N ASP A 112 18.09 9.49 -15.62
CA ASP A 112 18.79 10.78 -15.53
C ASP A 112 19.26 11.12 -14.09
N GLY A 113 19.09 10.20 -13.14
CA GLY A 113 19.46 10.39 -11.74
C GLY A 113 18.45 11.19 -10.92
N SER A 114 17.36 11.67 -11.54
CA SER A 114 16.24 12.21 -10.77
C SER A 114 15.58 11.08 -9.97
N PHE A 115 15.12 11.38 -8.76
CA PHE A 115 14.43 10.41 -7.92
C PHE A 115 13.17 11.01 -7.32
N SER A 116 12.22 10.15 -6.97
CA SER A 116 11.00 10.53 -6.27
C SER A 116 10.57 9.41 -5.34
N GLY A 117 9.95 9.76 -4.23
CA GLY A 117 9.56 8.79 -3.22
C GLY A 117 8.57 9.34 -2.21
N GLU A 118 8.19 8.45 -1.31
CA GLU A 118 7.29 8.73 -0.22
C GLU A 118 7.82 8.14 1.08
N TYR A 119 7.54 8.82 2.18
CA TYR A 119 7.69 8.29 3.54
C TYR A 119 6.31 8.27 4.18
N LEU A 120 6.02 7.20 4.91
CA LEU A 120 4.81 7.05 5.69
C LEU A 120 5.15 6.35 7.01
N ASP A 121 4.58 6.84 8.11
CA ASP A 121 4.51 6.18 9.42
C ASP A 121 3.15 6.50 10.05
N SER A 122 2.63 5.58 10.85
CA SER A 122 1.31 5.68 11.45
C SER A 122 1.36 5.32 12.93
N ASP A 123 1.13 6.32 13.78
CA ASP A 123 0.92 6.15 15.21
C ASP A 123 -0.56 6.38 15.54
N MET A 124 -1.35 5.30 15.44
CA MET A 124 -2.77 5.34 15.76
C MET A 124 -3.04 5.43 17.28
N GLY A 125 -2.00 5.33 18.11
CA GLY A 125 -2.07 5.54 19.55
C GLY A 125 -1.93 7.01 19.95
N ASP A 126 -1.33 7.85 19.10
CA ASP A 126 -1.29 9.30 19.28
C ASP A 126 -2.55 9.96 18.71
N PHE A 127 -3.59 10.11 19.54
CA PHE A 127 -4.85 10.75 19.17
C PHE A 127 -5.22 11.88 20.14
N GLY A 128 -6.04 12.82 19.65
CA GLY A 128 -6.54 13.94 20.44
C GLY A 128 -7.97 14.30 20.07
N ASP A 129 -8.59 15.21 20.85
CA ASP A 129 -10.00 15.59 20.64
C ASP A 129 -10.30 16.10 19.22
N THR A 130 -9.33 16.76 18.58
CA THR A 130 -9.45 17.28 17.20
C THR A 130 -8.97 16.29 16.14
N TYR A 131 -8.27 15.22 16.54
CA TYR A 131 -7.76 14.17 15.67
C TYR A 131 -7.96 12.79 16.34
N PRO A 132 -9.22 12.32 16.46
CA PRO A 132 -9.54 11.08 17.17
C PRO A 132 -9.03 9.82 16.48
N ASN A 133 -8.61 9.92 15.21
CA ASN A 133 -8.22 8.79 14.36
C ASN A 133 -6.69 8.62 14.26
N GLY A 134 -5.94 9.19 15.21
CA GLY A 134 -4.49 9.00 15.30
C GLY A 134 -3.65 10.05 14.57
N THR A 135 -2.34 9.81 14.56
CA THR A 135 -1.33 10.64 13.88
C THR A 135 -0.63 9.85 12.79
N VAL A 136 -0.45 10.47 11.64
CA VAL A 136 0.32 9.96 10.50
C VAL A 136 1.49 10.92 10.24
N TYR A 137 2.68 10.36 10.09
CA TYR A 137 3.87 11.08 9.65
C TYR A 137 4.10 10.75 8.18
N GLN A 138 4.30 11.76 7.34
CA GLN A 138 4.45 11.51 5.92
C GLN A 138 5.31 12.55 5.20
N SER A 139 5.85 12.17 4.05
CA SER A 139 6.34 13.12 3.07
C SER A 139 6.28 12.55 1.66
N GLU A 140 6.05 13.42 0.70
CA GLU A 140 6.24 13.15 -0.73
C GLU A 140 7.40 14.03 -1.19
N PHE A 141 8.40 13.41 -1.80
CA PHE A 141 9.66 14.08 -2.12
C PHE A 141 10.17 13.73 -3.50
N SER A 142 10.96 14.63 -4.06
CA SER A 142 11.69 14.44 -5.30
C SER A 142 13.06 15.08 -5.21
N GLY A 143 14.00 14.66 -6.04
CA GLY A 143 15.35 15.19 -5.98
C GLY A 143 16.22 14.75 -7.15
N GLN A 144 17.50 15.08 -7.05
CA GLN A 144 18.50 14.77 -8.06
C GLN A 144 19.73 14.16 -7.39
N LEU A 145 20.18 13.01 -7.90
CA LEU A 145 21.46 12.42 -7.57
C LEU A 145 22.56 12.99 -8.48
N THR A 146 23.77 13.09 -7.95
CA THR A 146 24.97 13.30 -8.76
C THR A 146 25.34 12.04 -9.54
N GLU A 147 26.17 12.18 -10.58
CA GLU A 147 26.66 11.03 -11.35
C GLU A 147 27.36 10.00 -10.43
N PRO A 148 27.10 8.70 -10.59
CA PRO A 148 27.68 7.68 -9.72
C PRO A 148 29.17 7.50 -9.99
N GLU A 149 29.98 7.59 -8.94
CA GLU A 149 31.42 7.36 -8.98
C GLU A 149 31.74 5.95 -8.49
N ARG A 150 32.53 5.19 -9.27
CA ARG A 150 32.93 3.83 -8.89
C ARG A 150 33.92 3.87 -7.72
N ILE A 151 33.60 3.19 -6.62
CA ILE A 151 34.51 2.98 -5.49
C ILE A 151 35.33 1.70 -5.70
N ASP A 152 34.65 0.60 -6.00
CA ASP A 152 35.26 -0.73 -6.16
C ASP A 152 34.49 -1.61 -7.17
N ALA A 153 34.62 -2.93 -7.08
CA ALA A 153 33.95 -3.87 -7.99
C ALA A 153 32.42 -3.90 -7.81
N TYR A 154 31.93 -3.68 -6.59
CA TYR A 154 30.53 -3.87 -6.21
C TYR A 154 29.86 -2.60 -5.66
N THR A 155 30.60 -1.50 -5.57
CA THR A 155 30.14 -0.27 -4.93
C THR A 155 30.36 0.95 -5.80
N TYR A 156 29.31 1.75 -5.93
CA TYR A 156 29.34 3.10 -6.47
C TYR A 156 28.88 4.07 -5.38
N SER A 157 29.36 5.31 -5.40
CA SER A 157 28.83 6.39 -4.56
C SER A 157 28.19 7.48 -5.39
N THR A 158 27.13 8.07 -4.85
CA THR A 158 26.50 9.29 -5.36
C THR A 158 26.15 10.20 -4.18
N GLU A 159 25.77 11.43 -4.45
CA GLU A 159 25.31 12.42 -3.48
C GLU A 159 23.92 12.92 -3.87
N ILE A 160 23.11 13.28 -2.88
CA ILE A 160 21.86 14.01 -3.12
C ILE A 160 22.22 15.46 -3.41
N ALA A 161 22.17 15.85 -4.68
CA ALA A 161 22.46 17.22 -5.12
C ALA A 161 21.36 18.21 -4.67
N ALA A 162 20.11 17.75 -4.70
CA ALA A 162 18.95 18.48 -4.22
C ALA A 162 17.83 17.51 -3.84
N ILE A 163 17.02 17.92 -2.85
CA ILE A 163 15.77 17.25 -2.47
C ILE A 163 14.73 18.31 -2.14
N ASP A 164 13.55 18.14 -2.72
CA ASP A 164 12.38 18.98 -2.56
C ASP A 164 11.22 18.15 -2.02
N TYR A 165 10.37 18.78 -1.22
CA TYR A 165 9.21 18.15 -0.58
C TYR A 165 7.94 18.85 -1.05
N GLU A 166 6.88 18.10 -1.35
CA GLU A 166 5.59 18.69 -1.73
C GLU A 166 5.00 19.55 -0.60
N LYS A 167 5.20 19.10 0.64
CA LYS A 167 4.81 19.80 1.86
C LYS A 167 6.06 20.05 2.70
N GLU A 168 6.20 21.27 3.20
CA GLU A 168 7.37 21.68 3.98
C GLU A 168 7.51 20.82 5.26
N PRO A 169 8.66 20.16 5.48
CA PRO A 169 8.90 19.41 6.71
C PRO A 169 8.74 20.29 7.96
N GLY A 170 8.10 19.75 8.99
CA GLY A 170 7.73 20.44 10.22
C GLY A 170 6.36 21.11 10.18
N THR A 171 5.63 21.04 9.06
CA THR A 171 4.24 21.49 8.97
C THR A 171 3.26 20.38 9.33
N GLU A 172 2.01 20.76 9.62
CA GLU A 172 0.95 19.82 9.96
C GLU A 172 -0.42 20.24 9.43
N GLU A 173 -1.32 19.27 9.27
CA GLU A 173 -2.74 19.51 9.02
C GLU A 173 -3.62 18.41 9.65
N ILE A 174 -4.89 18.72 9.86
CA ILE A 174 -5.89 17.74 10.32
C ILE A 174 -6.87 17.50 9.18
N LEU A 175 -6.99 16.24 8.76
CA LEU A 175 -7.90 15.79 7.71
C LEU A 175 -8.65 14.55 8.20
N ASP A 176 -9.99 14.58 8.11
CA ASP A 176 -10.87 13.47 8.49
C ASP A 176 -10.59 12.87 9.87
N GLY A 177 -10.25 13.75 10.83
CA GLY A 177 -9.94 13.36 12.21
C GLY A 177 -8.57 12.69 12.40
N VAL A 178 -7.69 12.72 11.39
CA VAL A 178 -6.29 12.28 11.47
C VAL A 178 -5.39 13.51 11.49
N ARG A 179 -4.39 13.53 12.37
CA ARG A 179 -3.32 14.55 12.35
C ARG A 179 -2.22 14.08 11.41
N ARG A 180 -1.89 14.88 10.41
CA ARG A 180 -0.81 14.62 9.44
C ARG A 180 0.36 15.53 9.76
N LEU A 181 1.51 14.93 10.07
CA LEU A 181 2.77 15.62 10.31
C LEU A 181 3.68 15.41 9.11
N TYR A 182 4.13 16.50 8.49
CA TYR A 182 5.06 16.42 7.38
C TYR A 182 6.49 16.41 7.87
N THR A 183 7.28 15.43 7.46
CA THR A 183 8.66 15.21 7.96
C THR A 183 9.67 15.18 6.81
N SER A 184 10.95 15.10 7.14
CA SER A 184 11.97 14.68 6.17
C SER A 184 11.77 13.22 5.78
N ALA A 185 12.36 12.83 4.65
CA ALA A 185 12.33 11.46 4.16
C ALA A 185 13.20 10.55 5.03
N GLY A 186 12.56 9.61 5.73
CA GLY A 186 13.23 8.62 6.57
C GLY A 186 14.32 7.85 5.82
N GLY A 187 15.51 7.74 6.38
CA GLY A 187 16.64 7.02 5.79
C GLY A 187 17.51 7.87 4.86
N LEU A 188 17.04 9.05 4.45
CA LEU A 188 17.78 9.99 3.59
C LEU A 188 18.27 11.23 4.35
N GLU A 189 18.10 11.27 5.67
CA GLU A 189 18.64 12.34 6.50
C GLU A 189 20.17 12.29 6.52
N GLU A 190 20.78 13.48 6.51
CA GLU A 190 22.23 13.70 6.64
C GLU A 190 23.09 12.64 5.94
N PRO A 191 22.86 12.35 4.65
CA PRO A 191 23.26 11.06 4.08
C PRO A 191 24.78 10.87 3.95
N GLY A 192 25.55 11.96 3.94
CA GLY A 192 26.91 11.92 3.44
C GLY A 192 26.87 11.53 1.96
N ARG A 193 27.40 10.36 1.62
CA ARG A 193 27.19 9.72 0.31
C ARG A 193 26.13 8.64 0.39
N ILE A 194 25.39 8.46 -0.69
CA ILE A 194 24.57 7.26 -0.90
C ILE A 194 25.42 6.23 -1.63
N LEU A 195 25.65 5.08 -1.02
CA LEU A 195 26.39 3.98 -1.63
C LEU A 195 25.41 3.04 -2.32
N ILE A 196 25.63 2.79 -3.61
CA ILE A 196 24.88 1.83 -4.41
C ILE A 196 25.66 0.52 -4.39
N ARG A 197 25.11 -0.49 -3.69
CA ARG A 197 25.62 -1.87 -3.66
C ARG A 197 25.02 -2.65 -4.82
N LEU A 198 25.87 -3.27 -5.61
CA LEU A 198 25.46 -4.07 -6.76
C LEU A 198 25.05 -5.49 -6.35
N PRO A 199 24.16 -6.15 -7.12
CA PRO A 199 24.06 -7.61 -7.08
C PRO A 199 25.44 -8.26 -7.19
N GLY A 200 25.70 -9.27 -6.38
CA GLY A 200 27.01 -9.92 -6.25
C GLY A 200 27.90 -9.36 -5.14
N THR A 201 27.52 -8.28 -4.45
CA THR A 201 28.27 -7.78 -3.28
C THR A 201 28.33 -8.85 -2.20
N PRO A 202 29.53 -9.30 -1.75
CA PRO A 202 29.64 -10.30 -0.69
C PRO A 202 29.01 -9.83 0.61
N LEU A 203 28.15 -10.66 1.23
CA LEU A 203 27.46 -10.29 2.47
C LEU A 203 28.43 -10.04 3.64
N GLU A 204 29.59 -10.71 3.63
CA GLU A 204 30.63 -10.54 4.66
C GLU A 204 31.33 -9.18 4.61
N GLU A 205 31.28 -8.48 3.47
CA GLU A 205 31.85 -7.13 3.30
C GLU A 205 30.90 -6.04 3.80
N LEU A 206 29.63 -6.39 4.04
CA LEU A 206 28.61 -5.46 4.50
C LEU A 206 28.59 -5.31 6.02
N SER A 207 28.40 -4.07 6.48
CA SER A 207 28.23 -3.78 7.91
C SER A 207 27.01 -4.52 8.48
N GLN A 208 27.07 -4.87 9.76
CA GLN A 208 25.95 -5.56 10.42
C GLN A 208 24.67 -4.70 10.42
N GLU A 209 24.82 -3.40 10.66
CA GLU A 209 23.70 -2.45 10.69
C GLU A 209 23.00 -2.41 9.32
N PHE A 210 23.76 -2.17 8.25
CA PHE A 210 23.22 -2.15 6.90
C PHE A 210 22.55 -3.47 6.53
N ARG A 211 23.20 -4.62 6.83
CA ARG A 211 22.60 -5.95 6.61
C ARG A 211 21.28 -6.12 7.36
N GLY A 212 21.17 -5.58 8.57
CA GLY A 212 19.92 -5.60 9.34
C GLY A 212 18.76 -4.97 8.58
N TRP A 213 18.98 -3.79 8.00
CA TRP A 213 17.97 -3.05 7.25
C TRP A 213 17.52 -3.71 5.95
N ILE A 214 18.41 -4.46 5.28
CA ILE A 214 18.09 -5.12 4.00
C ILE A 214 17.69 -6.60 4.17
N GLY A 215 17.38 -7.06 5.38
CA GLY A 215 16.85 -8.40 5.64
C GLY A 215 17.89 -9.49 5.93
N TYR A 216 19.16 -9.14 6.10
CA TYR A 216 20.27 -10.06 6.40
C TYR A 216 20.82 -9.90 7.83
N PHE A 217 19.95 -9.53 8.80
CA PHE A 217 20.33 -9.40 10.21
C PHE A 217 20.99 -10.66 10.75
N ASP A 218 20.38 -11.83 10.49
CA ASP A 218 20.93 -13.15 10.80
C ASP A 218 21.22 -13.93 9.50
N PRO A 219 22.46 -13.91 9.00
CA PRO A 219 22.83 -14.61 7.78
C PRO A 219 22.83 -16.14 7.95
N SER A 220 22.68 -16.68 9.17
CA SER A 220 22.55 -18.13 9.36
C SER A 220 21.22 -18.69 8.84
N GLY A 221 20.23 -17.82 8.61
CA GLY A 221 18.92 -18.15 8.05
C GLY A 221 18.88 -18.25 6.52
N THR A 222 19.98 -17.94 5.82
CA THR A 222 20.06 -17.98 4.35
C THR A 222 21.27 -18.79 3.89
N SER A 223 21.18 -19.38 2.70
CA SER A 223 22.33 -19.97 2.00
C SER A 223 23.06 -18.97 1.09
N GLU A 224 22.54 -17.76 0.97
CA GLU A 224 23.12 -16.72 0.13
C GLU A 224 24.43 -16.22 0.72
N THR A 225 25.39 -15.94 -0.17
CA THR A 225 26.72 -15.44 0.21
C THR A 225 26.99 -14.04 -0.34
N ALA A 226 26.14 -13.57 -1.25
CA ALA A 226 26.22 -12.28 -1.89
C ALA A 226 24.82 -11.69 -2.10
N LEU A 227 24.71 -10.37 -2.22
CA LEU A 227 23.45 -9.70 -2.48
C LEU A 227 22.85 -10.15 -3.82
N PRO A 228 21.58 -10.60 -3.87
CA PRO A 228 20.92 -10.87 -5.13
C PRO A 228 20.41 -9.57 -5.77
N PHE A 229 20.20 -8.50 -5.01
CA PHE A 229 19.56 -7.26 -5.47
C PHE A 229 20.46 -6.02 -5.36
N PHE A 230 20.02 -4.90 -5.92
CA PHE A 230 20.63 -3.60 -5.64
C PHE A 230 20.21 -3.09 -4.27
N ALA A 231 21.11 -2.41 -3.57
CA ALA A 231 20.78 -1.76 -2.32
C ALA A 231 21.41 -0.37 -2.21
N LEU A 232 20.74 0.53 -1.49
CA LEU A 232 21.28 1.86 -1.18
C LEU A 232 21.64 1.94 0.29
N GLU A 233 22.85 2.38 0.60
CA GLU A 233 23.31 2.63 1.95
C GLU A 233 23.47 4.13 2.16
N ASN A 234 22.84 4.66 3.20
CA ASN A 234 23.18 5.97 3.74
C ASN A 234 24.53 5.84 4.48
N GLU A 235 25.60 6.43 3.97
CA GLU A 235 26.95 6.20 4.51
C GLU A 235 27.10 6.65 5.97
N ASN A 236 26.48 7.77 6.34
CA ASN A 236 26.63 8.33 7.68
C ASN A 236 25.86 7.53 8.73
N HIS A 237 24.69 6.99 8.37
CA HIS A 237 23.79 6.32 9.30
C HIS A 237 23.76 4.79 9.15
N GLN A 238 24.31 4.25 8.07
CA GLN A 238 24.26 2.85 7.68
C GLN A 238 22.83 2.31 7.45
N TYR A 239 21.88 3.21 7.18
CA TYR A 239 20.52 2.85 6.80
C TYR A 239 20.51 2.19 5.44
N GLY A 240 19.73 1.11 5.30
CA GLY A 240 19.72 0.29 4.10
C GLY A 240 18.38 0.26 3.38
N PHE A 241 18.37 0.63 2.11
CA PHE A 241 17.23 0.45 1.22
C PHE A 241 17.44 -0.79 0.37
N ARG A 242 16.45 -1.69 0.36
CA ARG A 242 16.43 -2.87 -0.51
C ARG A 242 15.66 -2.58 -1.79
N SER A 243 16.18 -2.99 -2.95
CA SER A 243 15.45 -2.86 -4.21
C SER A 243 14.47 -4.01 -4.45
N TYR A 244 13.33 -3.70 -5.05
CA TYR A 244 12.32 -4.62 -5.56
C TYR A 244 12.02 -4.32 -7.03
N ASP A 245 11.86 -5.35 -7.86
CA ASP A 245 11.46 -5.16 -9.26
C ASP A 245 9.95 -4.87 -9.33
N LEU A 246 9.60 -3.66 -9.77
CA LEU A 246 8.21 -3.22 -9.88
C LEU A 246 7.42 -4.03 -10.91
N ILE A 247 8.06 -4.46 -12.00
CA ILE A 247 7.39 -5.23 -13.05
C ILE A 247 7.04 -6.62 -12.50
N GLU A 248 7.99 -7.28 -11.84
CA GLU A 248 7.74 -8.58 -11.23
C GLU A 248 6.70 -8.51 -10.10
N ARG A 249 6.77 -7.45 -9.27
CA ARG A 249 5.77 -7.18 -8.24
C ARG A 249 4.37 -7.04 -8.83
N MET A 250 4.23 -6.28 -9.92
CA MET A 250 2.95 -6.10 -10.60
C MET A 250 2.48 -7.36 -11.33
N ASP A 251 3.38 -8.11 -11.98
CA ASP A 251 3.03 -9.40 -12.60
C ASP A 251 2.48 -10.39 -11.56
N THR A 252 3.11 -10.46 -10.38
CA THR A 252 2.65 -11.31 -9.26
C THR A 252 1.28 -10.85 -8.76
N LEU A 253 1.12 -9.55 -8.49
CA LEU A 253 -0.16 -8.98 -8.05
C LEU A 253 -1.31 -9.29 -9.04
N ILE A 254 -1.06 -9.12 -10.34
CA ILE A 254 -2.06 -9.35 -11.38
C ILE A 254 -2.35 -10.84 -11.54
N SER A 255 -1.35 -11.70 -11.41
CA SER A 255 -1.52 -13.17 -11.42
C SER A 255 -2.40 -13.64 -10.28
N ASP A 256 -2.16 -13.17 -9.06
CA ASP A 256 -2.97 -13.54 -7.89
C ASP A 256 -4.37 -12.94 -7.95
N THR A 257 -4.49 -11.70 -8.43
CA THR A 257 -5.78 -11.07 -8.75
C THR A 257 -6.57 -11.90 -9.76
N ALA A 258 -5.93 -12.41 -10.82
CA ALA A 258 -6.58 -13.24 -11.81
C ALA A 258 -7.08 -14.58 -11.22
N LYS A 259 -6.30 -15.20 -10.32
CA LYS A 259 -6.71 -16.44 -9.62
C LYS A 259 -7.93 -16.19 -8.74
N GLN A 260 -7.90 -15.13 -7.92
CA GLN A 260 -9.03 -14.77 -7.05
C GLN A 260 -10.26 -14.35 -7.85
N GLY A 261 -10.06 -13.58 -8.93
CA GLY A 261 -11.12 -13.17 -9.85
C GLY A 261 -11.83 -14.38 -10.48
N ALA A 262 -11.07 -15.36 -10.97
CA ALA A 262 -11.62 -16.59 -11.53
C ALA A 262 -12.43 -17.41 -10.51
N GLN A 263 -12.04 -17.41 -9.23
CA GLN A 263 -12.82 -18.05 -8.17
C GLN A 263 -14.16 -17.34 -7.93
N LEU A 264 -14.17 -16.01 -7.91
CA LEU A 264 -15.39 -15.20 -7.77
C LEU A 264 -16.32 -15.35 -8.98
N GLU A 265 -15.76 -15.38 -10.19
CA GLU A 265 -16.51 -15.63 -11.44
C GLU A 265 -17.15 -17.03 -11.43
N GLU A 266 -16.40 -18.06 -11.05
CA GLU A 266 -16.95 -19.42 -10.96
C GLU A 266 -18.04 -19.53 -9.91
N LYS A 267 -17.86 -18.87 -8.76
CA LYS A 267 -18.87 -18.78 -7.70
C LYS A 267 -20.15 -18.13 -8.22
N LEU A 268 -20.06 -16.97 -8.88
CA LEU A 268 -21.20 -16.29 -9.51
C LEU A 268 -21.93 -17.16 -10.54
N ARG A 269 -21.20 -18.03 -11.25
CA ARG A 269 -21.74 -18.86 -12.33
C ARG A 269 -22.40 -20.16 -11.83
N THR A 270 -21.86 -20.77 -10.78
CA THR A 270 -22.18 -22.16 -10.42
C THR A 270 -22.80 -22.35 -9.06
N ASP A 271 -22.64 -21.40 -8.14
CA ASP A 271 -23.15 -21.54 -6.80
C ASP A 271 -24.65 -21.18 -6.76
N ALA A 272 -25.47 -22.21 -6.91
CA ALA A 272 -26.92 -22.10 -6.86
C ALA A 272 -27.48 -21.80 -5.45
N SER A 273 -26.62 -21.74 -4.42
CA SER A 273 -27.04 -21.39 -3.07
C SER A 273 -27.11 -19.88 -2.81
N LEU A 274 -26.46 -19.06 -3.66
CA LEU A 274 -26.42 -17.62 -3.49
C LEU A 274 -27.77 -16.96 -3.74
N ASP A 275 -28.18 -16.12 -2.81
CA ASP A 275 -29.31 -15.21 -3.03
C ASP A 275 -28.88 -13.96 -3.83
N GLN A 276 -29.84 -13.10 -4.18
CA GLN A 276 -29.56 -11.92 -4.99
C GLN A 276 -28.65 -10.90 -4.28
N ALA A 277 -28.69 -10.81 -2.96
CA ALA A 277 -27.81 -9.92 -2.21
C ALA A 277 -26.37 -10.45 -2.24
N GLU A 278 -26.20 -11.75 -2.03
CA GLU A 278 -24.89 -12.41 -2.09
C GLU A 278 -24.28 -12.38 -3.50
N LEU A 279 -25.09 -12.47 -4.56
CA LEU A 279 -24.66 -12.27 -5.95
C LEU A 279 -24.18 -10.82 -6.18
N ASN A 280 -24.93 -9.83 -5.69
CA ASN A 280 -24.56 -8.42 -5.80
C ASN A 280 -23.26 -8.12 -5.03
N GLU A 281 -23.08 -8.71 -3.85
CA GLU A 281 -21.86 -8.57 -3.06
C GLU A 281 -20.67 -9.27 -3.74
N THR A 282 -20.84 -10.50 -4.20
CA THR A 282 -19.76 -11.26 -4.86
C THR A 282 -19.30 -10.56 -6.14
N SER A 283 -20.21 -10.01 -6.94
CA SER A 283 -19.86 -9.22 -8.13
C SER A 283 -19.19 -7.89 -7.79
N MET A 284 -19.58 -7.24 -6.68
CA MET A 284 -18.90 -6.04 -6.20
C MET A 284 -17.47 -6.36 -5.75
N ASN A 285 -17.26 -7.49 -5.07
CA ASN A 285 -15.93 -7.95 -4.66
C ASN A 285 -15.04 -8.22 -5.88
N LEU A 286 -15.59 -8.86 -6.93
CA LEU A 286 -14.88 -9.08 -8.19
C LEU A 286 -14.46 -7.75 -8.83
N TYR A 287 -15.37 -6.77 -8.90
CA TYR A 287 -15.03 -5.45 -9.44
C TYR A 287 -13.97 -4.74 -8.59
N SER A 288 -14.13 -4.74 -7.27
CA SER A 288 -13.21 -4.08 -6.34
C SER A 288 -11.80 -4.66 -6.41
N LEU A 289 -11.70 -5.99 -6.59
CA LEU A 289 -10.42 -6.68 -6.76
C LEU A 289 -9.69 -6.20 -8.02
N TRP A 290 -10.38 -6.13 -9.17
CA TRP A 290 -9.77 -5.64 -10.41
C TRP A 290 -9.47 -4.13 -10.36
N ASP A 291 -10.32 -3.33 -9.72
CA ASP A 291 -10.09 -1.88 -9.56
C ASP A 291 -8.88 -1.61 -8.67
N PHE A 292 -8.70 -2.39 -7.60
CA PHE A 292 -7.49 -2.34 -6.77
C PHE A 292 -6.23 -2.62 -7.61
N ALA A 293 -6.21 -3.71 -8.37
CA ALA A 293 -5.07 -4.04 -9.23
C ALA A 293 -4.79 -2.94 -10.28
N LEU A 294 -5.84 -2.34 -10.85
CA LEU A 294 -5.72 -1.22 -11.78
C LEU A 294 -5.02 -0.01 -11.14
N ASN A 295 -5.42 0.36 -9.92
CA ASN A 295 -4.86 1.51 -9.21
C ASN A 295 -3.40 1.27 -8.80
N GLN A 296 -3.06 0.05 -8.34
CA GLN A 296 -1.68 -0.31 -8.02
C GLN A 296 -0.77 -0.24 -9.25
N LEU A 297 -1.29 -0.69 -10.40
CA LEU A 297 -0.56 -0.63 -11.67
C LEU A 297 -0.40 0.81 -12.18
N TRP A 298 -1.41 1.65 -11.98
CA TRP A 298 -1.34 3.08 -12.29
C TRP A 298 -0.24 3.80 -11.48
N ASP A 299 -0.14 3.49 -10.19
CA ASP A 299 0.95 3.99 -9.33
C ASP A 299 2.34 3.55 -9.85
N ALA A 300 2.49 2.26 -10.15
CA ALA A 300 3.74 1.73 -10.71
C ALA A 300 4.14 2.42 -12.03
N LEU A 301 3.16 2.71 -12.90
CA LEU A 301 3.38 3.47 -14.14
C LEU A 301 3.88 4.90 -13.85
N GLY A 302 3.28 5.60 -12.89
CA GLY A 302 3.70 6.94 -12.49
C GLY A 302 5.14 7.00 -11.98
N LYS A 303 5.59 5.91 -11.34
CA LYS A 303 6.96 5.76 -10.84
C LYS A 303 7.98 5.55 -11.97
N VAL A 304 7.64 4.80 -13.02
CA VAL A 304 8.62 4.40 -14.06
C VAL A 304 8.57 5.20 -15.36
N LYS A 305 7.43 5.82 -15.68
CA LYS A 305 7.25 6.61 -16.91
C LYS A 305 7.70 8.06 -16.70
N THR A 306 8.03 8.71 -17.80
CA THR A 306 8.27 10.16 -17.82
C THR A 306 6.96 10.93 -17.65
N GLU A 307 7.06 12.20 -17.26
CA GLU A 307 5.90 13.09 -17.12
C GLU A 307 5.07 13.16 -18.43
N SER A 308 5.74 13.33 -19.58
CA SER A 308 5.08 13.37 -20.89
C SER A 308 4.37 12.07 -21.26
N GLU A 309 4.96 10.91 -20.94
CA GLU A 309 4.31 9.60 -21.14
C GLU A 309 3.08 9.46 -20.24
N MET A 310 3.20 9.85 -18.97
CA MET A 310 2.08 9.82 -18.03
C MET A 310 0.96 10.79 -18.42
N GLU A 311 1.26 11.97 -18.94
CA GLU A 311 0.26 12.92 -19.45
C GLU A 311 -0.57 12.29 -20.59
N GLN A 312 0.10 11.67 -21.56
CA GLN A 312 -0.55 11.00 -22.69
C GLN A 312 -1.38 9.80 -22.22
N LEU A 313 -0.83 8.99 -21.31
CA LEU A 313 -1.52 7.85 -20.74
C LEU A 313 -2.75 8.28 -19.94
N THR A 314 -2.66 9.40 -19.23
CA THR A 314 -3.77 9.99 -18.46
C THR A 314 -4.92 10.43 -19.34
N VAL A 315 -4.65 10.99 -20.52
CA VAL A 315 -5.71 11.32 -21.50
C VAL A 315 -6.45 10.06 -21.92
N ARG A 316 -5.71 9.02 -22.34
CA ARG A 316 -6.30 7.72 -22.72
C ARG A 316 -7.08 7.07 -21.57
N GLN A 317 -6.56 7.15 -20.35
CA GLN A 317 -7.23 6.60 -19.16
C GLN A 317 -8.57 7.29 -18.88
N ARG A 318 -8.65 8.61 -19.02
CA ARG A 318 -9.91 9.36 -18.83
C ARG A 318 -10.94 9.04 -19.91
N GLU A 319 -10.51 8.88 -21.15
CA GLU A 319 -11.38 8.45 -22.25
C GLU A 319 -11.93 7.05 -21.97
N TRP A 320 -11.06 6.11 -21.58
CA TRP A 320 -11.46 4.75 -21.19
C TRP A 320 -12.43 4.74 -20.00
N ILE A 321 -12.21 5.55 -18.96
CA ILE A 321 -13.13 5.66 -17.81
C ILE A 321 -14.53 6.08 -18.27
N LYS A 322 -14.61 7.06 -19.17
CA LYS A 322 -15.90 7.53 -19.72
C LYS A 322 -16.62 6.41 -20.46
N GLU A 323 -15.92 5.65 -21.29
CA GLU A 323 -16.46 4.51 -22.03
C GLU A 323 -16.90 3.40 -21.07
N LYS A 324 -16.08 3.07 -20.05
CA LYS A 324 -16.42 2.12 -18.99
C LYS A 324 -17.72 2.52 -18.29
N GLU A 325 -17.82 3.76 -17.82
CA GLU A 325 -19.01 4.24 -17.10
C GLU A 325 -20.27 4.22 -17.97
N GLU A 326 -20.14 4.42 -19.29
CA GLU A 326 -21.26 4.29 -20.21
C GLU A 326 -21.71 2.84 -20.37
N ALA A 327 -20.78 1.91 -20.57
CA ALA A 327 -21.07 0.48 -20.67
C ALA A 327 -21.69 -0.08 -19.38
N VAL A 328 -21.11 0.25 -18.22
CA VAL A 328 -21.63 -0.16 -16.89
C VAL A 328 -23.04 0.34 -16.65
N ARG A 329 -23.33 1.60 -17.04
CA ARG A 329 -24.68 2.17 -16.94
C ARG A 329 -25.65 1.46 -17.87
N ALA A 330 -25.23 1.12 -19.09
CA ALA A 330 -26.05 0.41 -20.06
C ALA A 330 -26.39 -1.02 -19.56
N ALA A 331 -25.40 -1.74 -19.02
CA ALA A 331 -25.59 -3.07 -18.44
C ALA A 331 -26.60 -3.03 -17.27
N GLY A 332 -26.50 -2.04 -16.38
CA GLY A 332 -27.45 -1.87 -15.28
C GLY A 332 -28.86 -1.45 -15.72
N ALA A 333 -29.01 -0.73 -16.82
CA ALA A 333 -30.29 -0.19 -17.29
C ALA A 333 -31.26 -1.29 -17.77
N GLU A 334 -30.77 -2.46 -18.19
CA GLU A 334 -31.61 -3.60 -18.55
C GLU A 334 -32.47 -4.09 -17.36
N TYR A 335 -31.98 -3.86 -16.14
CA TYR A 335 -32.59 -4.31 -14.89
C TYR A 335 -33.10 -3.14 -14.04
N GLU A 336 -33.43 -2.00 -14.67
CA GLU A 336 -33.82 -0.78 -13.95
C GLU A 336 -35.00 -1.03 -12.98
N GLY A 337 -34.82 -0.63 -11.71
CA GLY A 337 -35.79 -0.89 -10.63
C GLY A 337 -35.79 -2.31 -10.07
N GLY A 338 -34.96 -3.21 -10.58
CA GLY A 338 -34.80 -4.60 -10.11
C GLY A 338 -33.57 -4.81 -9.23
N THR A 339 -33.60 -5.88 -8.44
CA THR A 339 -32.50 -6.29 -7.53
C THR A 339 -31.28 -6.88 -8.26
N MET A 340 -31.39 -7.19 -9.55
CA MET A 340 -30.30 -7.68 -10.41
C MET A 340 -29.41 -6.57 -10.99
N LYS A 341 -29.84 -5.31 -10.92
CA LYS A 341 -29.09 -4.17 -11.48
C LYS A 341 -27.64 -4.08 -10.99
N PRO A 342 -27.32 -4.24 -9.68
CA PRO A 342 -25.94 -4.19 -9.20
C PRO A 342 -25.08 -5.31 -9.78
N LEU A 343 -25.60 -6.55 -9.81
CA LEU A 343 -24.91 -7.69 -10.42
C LEU A 343 -24.49 -7.39 -11.86
N ALA A 344 -25.43 -6.96 -12.71
CA ALA A 344 -25.14 -6.66 -14.12
C ALA A 344 -24.10 -5.53 -14.27
N ALA A 345 -24.24 -4.45 -13.51
CA ALA A 345 -23.32 -3.32 -13.56
C ALA A 345 -21.91 -3.69 -13.06
N ASN A 346 -21.81 -4.44 -11.96
CA ASN A 346 -20.54 -4.82 -11.35
C ASN A 346 -19.77 -5.82 -12.20
N THR A 347 -20.44 -6.81 -12.80
CA THR A 347 -19.80 -7.77 -13.71
C THR A 347 -19.23 -7.07 -14.95
N GLU A 348 -20.00 -6.16 -15.58
CA GLU A 348 -19.51 -5.35 -16.70
C GLU A 348 -18.30 -4.49 -16.28
N ALA A 349 -18.36 -3.87 -15.11
CA ALA A 349 -17.28 -3.04 -14.58
C ALA A 349 -16.00 -3.87 -14.34
N ALA A 350 -16.14 -5.08 -13.77
CA ALA A 350 -15.04 -5.99 -13.54
C ALA A 350 -14.36 -6.43 -14.84
N GLU A 351 -15.13 -6.89 -15.84
CA GLU A 351 -14.58 -7.36 -17.12
C GLU A 351 -13.81 -6.27 -17.87
N LEU A 352 -14.36 -5.04 -17.92
CA LEU A 352 -13.69 -3.91 -18.56
C LEU A 352 -12.43 -3.49 -17.81
N THR A 353 -12.47 -3.53 -16.48
CA THR A 353 -11.33 -3.18 -15.63
C THR A 353 -10.21 -4.21 -15.74
N GLN A 354 -10.54 -5.50 -15.75
CA GLN A 354 -9.59 -6.59 -16.01
C GLN A 354 -8.85 -6.41 -17.33
N LYS A 355 -9.58 -6.16 -18.43
CA LYS A 355 -8.97 -5.91 -19.75
C LYS A 355 -8.00 -4.74 -19.70
N ARG A 356 -8.38 -3.66 -19.01
CA ARG A 356 -7.54 -2.48 -18.85
C ARG A 356 -6.29 -2.73 -18.02
N VAL A 357 -6.37 -3.56 -16.97
CA VAL A 357 -5.21 -3.99 -16.19
C VAL A 357 -4.18 -4.67 -17.09
N TYR A 358 -4.59 -5.60 -17.95
CA TYR A 358 -3.66 -6.26 -18.86
C TYR A 358 -3.05 -5.30 -19.89
N GLU A 359 -3.83 -4.36 -20.44
CA GLU A 359 -3.30 -3.32 -21.35
C GLU A 359 -2.23 -2.45 -20.67
N LEU A 360 -2.50 -1.98 -19.44
CA LEU A 360 -1.56 -1.15 -18.69
C LEU A 360 -0.32 -1.93 -18.26
N MET A 361 -0.42 -3.25 -18.10
CA MET A 361 0.75 -4.08 -17.77
C MET A 361 1.72 -4.14 -18.95
N GLU A 362 1.21 -4.20 -20.18
CA GLU A 362 2.05 -4.10 -21.38
C GLU A 362 2.68 -2.70 -21.51
N GLU A 363 1.96 -1.64 -21.15
CA GLU A 363 2.54 -0.29 -21.05
C GLU A 363 3.69 -0.24 -20.04
N LEU A 364 3.55 -0.90 -18.88
CA LEU A 364 4.60 -0.99 -17.86
C LEU A 364 5.82 -1.77 -18.36
N LYS A 365 5.61 -2.88 -19.08
CA LYS A 365 6.67 -3.73 -19.65
C LYS A 365 7.41 -3.08 -20.81
N SER A 366 6.74 -2.19 -21.56
CA SER A 366 7.36 -1.43 -22.66
C SER A 366 8.36 -0.40 -22.12
N ARG A 367 9.63 -0.82 -22.04
CA ARG A 367 10.76 0.02 -21.63
C ARG A 367 11.25 0.92 -22.75
#